data_AF-D4U238-F1
#
_entry.id   AF-D4U238-F1
#
_cell.length_a   1.000
_cell.length_b   1.000
_cell.length_c   1.000
_cell.angle_alpha   90.00
_cell.angle_beta   90.00
_cell.angle_gamma   90.00
#
_symmetry.space_group_name_H-M   'P 1'
#
loop_
_entity.id
_entity.type
_entity.pdbx_description
1 polymer ?
#
loop_
_entity_poly.entity_id
_entity_poly.type
_entity_poly.pdbx_seq_one_letter_code
_entity_poly.pdbx_strand_id
1 'polypeptide(L)'
;MSNDSSRWAPPDADSNPAPGSEPKTQSATEQPGDRAASTGASPAPASAPRKGARPPRTRTNPERIAGHQAYIRLQRKKAALIVATSLAVIAFLFALPRFITAIPQPTAKPVASQGYKGSATNTNILSSDWAAGVSVAWTVPEPRTGIDKPSETTLFADGTTLYMVSRDLHSHSISLAAIDVSSSEPAVLWTSNDGSMQVPYSGIDFSIVSVGEWLAVENILISKATGIQTQAPWEDGHPITMVDDILVTCSGMETCAGWKQESGSWTRQWQSITGKQSRNSSLSRWDGPRTIGTGEEASALVPVDDYRNPQIVNVYTGVVTPFGQEGRLANARSYSYNALYPASDGLIVRKNATLLEKFDMSGNSLGTFGPSLKYIIPAEDGRMPTLSEWDAFFDSGRTPWTTGMLEATGDRCQTLTVHTSGGVAKYSAEGLVGVSSSTRPPCSFSPTHARASADGTAAFILNIGYKEQTVCFFDMANNKTHTSTELRAARNHTWVFDDLLVGLTDEGLIAFTPTSS
;
A
#
# COMPACT_ATOMS: atom_id res chain seq x y z
N MET A 1 45.04 11.74 -59.99
CA MET A 1 44.62 10.38 -60.42
C MET A 1 43.51 9.97 -59.45
N SER A 2 42.29 10.50 -59.54
CA SER A 2 41.47 10.85 -60.73
C SER A 2 40.99 9.59 -61.48
N ASN A 3 39.70 9.42 -61.80
CA ASN A 3 38.60 10.41 -61.79
C ASN A 3 37.20 9.78 -61.54
N ASP A 4 36.25 10.65 -61.12
CA ASP A 4 34.79 10.61 -61.36
C ASP A 4 33.95 9.40 -60.83
N SER A 5 32.63 9.53 -60.60
CA SER A 5 31.68 10.59 -60.99
C SER A 5 30.73 11.03 -59.87
N SER A 6 30.40 12.32 -59.83
CA SER A 6 29.35 12.91 -58.97
C SER A 6 28.22 13.53 -59.80
N ARG A 7 26.97 13.46 -59.34
CA ARG A 7 25.77 14.24 -59.78
C ARG A 7 24.62 14.00 -58.77
N TRP A 8 23.76 14.95 -58.40
CA TRP A 8 23.53 16.34 -58.85
C TRP A 8 23.08 17.24 -57.68
N ALA A 9 23.56 18.49 -57.64
CA ALA A 9 22.92 19.68 -57.05
C ALA A 9 23.69 20.94 -57.54
N PRO A 10 23.17 22.16 -57.30
CA PRO A 10 22.21 22.90 -58.12
C PRO A 10 22.92 23.96 -59.01
N PRO A 11 22.24 25.03 -59.44
CA PRO A 11 22.91 26.33 -59.55
C PRO A 11 22.08 27.54 -59.07
N ASP A 12 22.76 28.51 -58.44
CA ASP A 12 22.29 29.88 -58.20
C ASP A 12 22.82 30.85 -59.27
N ALA A 13 22.28 32.07 -59.37
CA ALA A 13 22.85 33.17 -60.15
C ALA A 13 22.46 34.56 -59.58
N ASP A 14 23.45 35.43 -59.34
CA ASP A 14 23.28 36.77 -58.78
C ASP A 14 22.86 37.87 -59.78
N SER A 15 22.22 38.95 -59.30
CA SER A 15 22.73 40.34 -59.45
C SER A 15 21.87 41.42 -58.76
N ASN A 16 22.53 42.50 -58.31
CA ASN A 16 22.00 43.69 -57.59
C ASN A 16 21.59 44.84 -58.58
N PRO A 17 21.16 46.08 -58.20
CA PRO A 17 21.32 46.81 -56.92
C PRO A 17 20.09 47.60 -56.37
N ALA A 18 20.26 48.21 -55.18
CA ALA A 18 19.39 49.24 -54.57
C ALA A 18 19.87 50.69 -54.90
N PRO A 19 19.17 51.79 -54.49
CA PRO A 19 19.33 52.31 -53.10
C PRO A 19 18.18 53.16 -52.48
N GLY A 20 18.27 53.42 -51.16
CA GLY A 20 17.69 54.60 -50.47
C GLY A 20 16.34 54.40 -49.75
N SER A 21 16.08 55.05 -48.60
CA SER A 21 16.96 55.80 -47.68
C SER A 21 16.39 55.86 -46.25
N GLU A 22 17.24 56.14 -45.26
CA GLU A 22 17.00 55.97 -43.81
C GLU A 22 16.47 57.25 -43.08
N PRO A 23 16.40 57.37 -41.72
CA PRO A 23 15.28 58.01 -41.03
C PRO A 23 15.55 59.44 -40.50
N LYS A 24 14.56 60.04 -39.81
CA LYS A 24 14.80 61.11 -38.82
C LYS A 24 13.66 61.30 -37.79
N THR A 25 13.96 62.11 -36.77
CA THR A 25 13.23 62.28 -35.49
C THR A 25 12.89 63.76 -35.25
N GLN A 26 12.21 64.07 -34.12
CA GLN A 26 11.92 65.40 -33.53
C GLN A 26 10.60 66.08 -33.97
N SER A 27 9.95 66.97 -33.20
CA SER A 27 9.82 67.18 -31.73
C SER A 27 8.83 68.33 -31.44
N ALA A 28 8.01 68.23 -30.37
CA ALA A 28 7.19 69.32 -29.77
C ALA A 28 6.10 69.95 -30.71
N THR A 29 5.03 70.64 -30.28
CA THR A 29 4.41 71.02 -28.98
C THR A 29 2.85 71.01 -29.21
N GLU A 30 1.88 71.37 -28.36
CA GLU A 30 1.78 72.10 -27.08
C GLU A 30 0.56 71.62 -26.24
N GLN A 31 -0.10 72.51 -25.48
CA GLN A 31 -1.32 72.31 -24.66
C GLN A 31 -2.15 73.65 -24.67
N PRO A 32 -3.22 73.92 -23.84
CA PRO A 32 -3.80 73.24 -22.66
C PRO A 32 -5.31 72.88 -22.84
N GLY A 33 -6.12 72.44 -21.86
CA GLY A 33 -5.98 72.18 -20.41
C GLY A 33 -7.27 71.49 -19.88
N ASP A 34 -7.53 71.29 -18.58
CA ASP A 34 -6.77 71.66 -17.37
C ASP A 34 -7.24 70.83 -16.15
N ARG A 35 -6.31 70.34 -15.30
CA ARG A 35 -6.43 70.02 -13.83
C ARG A 35 -7.52 69.04 -13.30
N ALA A 36 -7.47 68.45 -12.09
CA ALA A 36 -6.50 68.23 -10.99
C ALA A 36 -7.17 67.29 -9.94
N ALA A 37 -6.54 66.65 -8.92
CA ALA A 37 -5.16 66.27 -8.60
C ALA A 37 -5.21 65.17 -7.48
N SER A 38 -4.07 64.74 -6.92
CA SER A 38 -3.90 63.55 -6.06
C SER A 38 -3.58 63.83 -4.57
N THR A 39 -3.30 62.78 -3.79
CA THR A 39 -2.92 62.73 -2.33
C THR A 39 -4.06 62.91 -1.32
N GLY A 40 -4.01 62.41 -0.06
CA GLY A 40 -3.07 61.44 0.54
C GLY A 40 -3.15 61.36 2.09
N ALA A 41 -3.16 60.13 2.65
CA ALA A 41 -2.99 59.76 4.08
C ALA A 41 -4.08 60.13 5.13
N SER A 42 -3.97 59.48 6.30
CA SER A 42 -4.83 59.46 7.51
C SER A 42 -4.67 60.74 8.40
N PRO A 43 -5.49 61.03 9.47
CA PRO A 43 -6.22 60.11 10.38
C PRO A 43 -7.60 60.57 10.93
N ALA A 44 -8.09 59.89 11.97
CA ALA A 44 -9.29 60.20 12.81
C ALA A 44 -8.94 61.19 13.98
N PRO A 45 -9.84 61.61 14.93
CA PRO A 45 -11.19 61.11 15.25
C PRO A 45 -12.28 62.13 15.77
N ALA A 46 -13.45 61.57 16.15
CA ALA A 46 -14.31 61.92 17.32
C ALA A 46 -15.37 63.08 17.35
N SER A 47 -16.53 62.72 17.95
CA SER A 47 -17.47 63.52 18.79
C SER A 47 -18.64 64.35 18.18
N ALA A 48 -19.71 64.52 18.98
CA ALA A 48 -21.03 65.11 18.64
C ALA A 48 -21.61 65.97 19.79
N PRO A 49 -22.74 66.72 19.63
CA PRO A 49 -23.85 66.58 20.62
C PRO A 49 -25.33 66.95 20.21
N ARG A 50 -26.28 66.06 20.58
CA ARG A 50 -27.57 66.24 21.34
C ARG A 50 -28.70 67.28 21.04
N LYS A 51 -29.94 66.73 20.98
CA LYS A 51 -31.23 67.03 21.72
C LYS A 51 -32.31 68.05 21.24
N GLY A 52 -33.59 67.59 21.27
CA GLY A 52 -34.85 68.36 21.44
C GLY A 52 -35.95 68.00 20.40
N ALA A 53 -37.28 67.97 20.66
CA ALA A 53 -38.14 68.07 21.86
C ALA A 53 -39.50 67.34 21.63
N ARG A 54 -40.47 67.31 22.58
CA ARG A 54 -41.72 66.46 22.46
C ARG A 54 -42.89 66.79 23.43
N PRO A 55 -44.08 67.19 22.92
CA PRO A 55 -45.39 66.56 23.26
C PRO A 55 -46.36 66.54 22.03
N PRO A 56 -47.69 66.23 22.10
CA PRO A 56 -48.54 65.61 23.13
C PRO A 56 -49.24 64.28 22.67
N ARG A 57 -50.33 63.84 23.34
CA ARG A 57 -51.07 62.56 23.17
C ARG A 57 -52.52 62.77 22.69
N THR A 58 -53.13 61.71 22.11
CA THR A 58 -54.59 61.57 21.90
C THR A 58 -55.12 60.20 22.33
N ARG A 59 -56.46 60.03 22.33
CA ARG A 59 -57.23 59.02 23.10
C ARG A 59 -57.45 57.68 22.35
N THR A 60 -57.79 56.62 23.09
CA THR A 60 -58.06 55.25 22.61
C THR A 60 -59.47 55.07 22.02
N ASN A 61 -59.59 54.20 21.00
CA ASN A 61 -60.85 53.73 20.40
C ASN A 61 -61.07 52.22 20.75
N PRO A 62 -62.25 51.78 21.25
CA PRO A 62 -62.47 50.41 21.74
C PRO A 62 -62.36 49.25 20.74
N GLU A 63 -62.55 49.48 19.43
CA GLU A 63 -62.71 48.38 18.45
C GLU A 63 -61.47 47.48 18.31
N ARG A 64 -60.30 47.94 18.74
CA ARG A 64 -59.02 47.20 18.67
C ARG A 64 -58.93 45.96 19.57
N ILE A 65 -59.92 45.72 20.43
CA ILE A 65 -59.89 44.65 21.45
C ILE A 65 -60.37 43.29 20.89
N ALA A 66 -61.36 43.27 19.98
CA ALA A 66 -61.97 42.03 19.49
C ALA A 66 -60.98 41.13 18.74
N GLY A 67 -60.20 41.69 17.80
CA GLY A 67 -59.18 40.94 17.04
C GLY A 67 -58.05 40.39 17.91
N HIS A 68 -57.74 41.03 19.03
CA HIS A 68 -56.58 40.67 19.85
C HIS A 68 -56.76 39.32 20.58
N GLN A 69 -57.98 38.98 20.99
CA GLN A 69 -58.27 37.70 21.66
C GLN A 69 -58.23 36.51 20.68
N ALA A 70 -58.69 36.68 19.44
CA ALA A 70 -58.59 35.66 18.40
C ALA A 70 -57.12 35.33 18.08
N TYR A 71 -56.28 36.37 17.94
CA TYR A 71 -54.84 36.23 17.75
C TYR A 71 -54.16 35.45 18.89
N ILE A 72 -54.48 35.77 20.16
CA ILE A 72 -53.93 35.07 21.33
C ILE A 72 -54.36 33.59 21.37
N ARG A 73 -55.61 33.26 21.02
CA ARG A 73 -56.07 31.86 20.94
C ARG A 73 -55.35 31.07 19.85
N LEU A 74 -55.08 31.69 18.68
CA LEU A 74 -54.33 31.06 17.60
C LEU A 74 -52.85 30.84 17.98
N GLN A 75 -52.21 31.82 18.62
CA GLN A 75 -50.83 31.70 19.10
C GLN A 75 -50.69 30.63 20.19
N ARG A 76 -51.64 30.53 21.13
CA ARG A 76 -51.65 29.44 22.13
C ARG A 76 -51.78 28.05 21.49
N LYS A 77 -52.60 27.89 20.44
CA LYS A 77 -52.68 26.63 19.68
C LYS A 77 -51.36 26.29 18.96
N LYS A 78 -50.69 27.27 18.34
CA LYS A 78 -49.37 27.06 17.71
C LYS A 78 -48.29 26.71 18.73
N ALA A 79 -48.23 27.41 19.86
CA ALA A 79 -47.29 27.12 20.94
C ALA A 79 -47.50 25.73 21.54
N ALA A 80 -48.76 25.33 21.79
CA ALA A 80 -49.07 23.97 22.27
C ALA A 80 -48.68 22.88 21.27
N LEU A 81 -48.89 23.11 19.97
CA LEU A 81 -48.45 22.19 18.92
C LEU A 81 -46.91 22.05 18.89
N ILE A 82 -46.18 23.17 18.96
CA ILE A 82 -44.71 23.18 18.99
C ILE A 82 -44.19 22.42 20.21
N VAL A 83 -44.72 22.70 21.41
CA VAL A 83 -44.34 21.99 22.64
C VAL A 83 -44.65 20.50 22.54
N ALA A 84 -45.79 20.11 21.97
CA ALA A 84 -46.13 18.70 21.76
C ALA A 84 -45.17 18.01 20.78
N THR A 85 -44.80 18.65 19.67
CA THR A 85 -43.81 18.10 18.72
C THR A 85 -42.41 18.05 19.32
N SER A 86 -42.00 19.06 20.11
CA SER A 86 -40.72 19.05 20.81
C SER A 86 -40.66 17.93 21.84
N LEU A 87 -41.72 17.72 22.63
CA LEU A 87 -41.80 16.61 23.58
C LEU A 87 -41.82 15.25 22.86
N ALA A 88 -42.49 15.12 21.71
CA ALA A 88 -42.46 13.91 20.91
C ALA A 88 -41.06 13.61 20.35
N VAL A 89 -40.35 14.62 19.83
CA VAL A 89 -38.96 14.48 19.35
C VAL A 89 -38.01 14.15 20.49
N ILE A 90 -38.14 14.80 21.66
CA ILE A 90 -37.34 14.50 22.86
C ILE A 90 -37.62 13.07 23.34
N ALA A 91 -38.88 12.63 23.39
CA ALA A 91 -39.24 11.25 23.72
C ALA A 91 -38.66 10.26 22.71
N PHE A 92 -38.65 10.57 21.42
CA PHE A 92 -38.04 9.75 20.38
C PHE A 92 -36.52 9.65 20.56
N LEU A 93 -35.83 10.77 20.84
CA LEU A 93 -34.39 10.83 21.11
C LEU A 93 -33.97 10.07 22.38
N PHE A 94 -34.82 10.02 23.42
CA PHE A 94 -34.57 9.22 24.63
C PHE A 94 -35.04 7.76 24.53
N ALA A 95 -35.94 7.45 23.59
CA ALA A 95 -36.42 6.08 23.34
C ALA A 95 -35.53 5.30 22.36
N LEU A 96 -35.06 5.93 21.28
CA LEU A 96 -34.24 5.27 20.25
C LEU A 96 -33.02 4.54 20.82
N PRO A 97 -32.19 5.13 21.71
CA PRO A 97 -31.05 4.44 22.30
C PRO A 97 -31.46 3.14 23.01
N ARG A 98 -32.59 3.15 23.72
CA ARG A 98 -33.12 2.00 24.47
C ARG A 98 -33.74 0.92 23.58
N PHE A 99 -34.29 1.29 22.43
CA PHE A 99 -34.74 0.32 21.42
C PHE A 99 -33.58 -0.27 20.63
N ILE A 100 -32.54 0.51 20.32
CA ILE A 100 -31.34 0.03 19.62
C ILE A 100 -30.57 -0.97 20.51
N THR A 101 -30.40 -0.71 21.80
CA THR A 101 -29.82 -1.68 22.75
C THR A 101 -30.71 -2.89 23.07
N ALA A 102 -31.95 -2.92 22.56
CA ALA A 102 -32.90 -4.01 22.76
C ALA A 102 -33.13 -4.86 21.49
N ILE A 103 -32.48 -4.52 20.37
CA ILE A 103 -32.33 -5.43 19.25
C ILE A 103 -31.31 -6.50 19.68
N PRO A 104 -31.66 -7.80 19.71
CA PRO A 104 -30.65 -8.83 19.83
C PRO A 104 -29.77 -8.74 18.59
N GLN A 105 -28.50 -8.36 18.76
CA GLN A 105 -27.51 -8.61 17.72
C GLN A 105 -27.56 -10.12 17.42
N PRO A 106 -27.65 -10.54 16.15
CA PRO A 106 -27.53 -11.95 15.83
C PRO A 106 -26.17 -12.40 16.33
N THR A 107 -26.15 -13.24 17.38
CA THR A 107 -24.90 -13.82 17.85
C THR A 107 -24.28 -14.57 16.69
N ALA A 108 -23.10 -14.13 16.26
CA ALA A 108 -22.34 -14.80 15.23
C ALA A 108 -22.24 -16.28 15.62
N LYS A 109 -22.62 -17.18 14.70
CA LYS A 109 -22.52 -18.61 14.98
C LYS A 109 -21.03 -18.89 15.25
N PRO A 110 -20.67 -19.55 16.37
CA PRO A 110 -19.28 -19.88 16.64
C PRO A 110 -18.67 -20.59 15.44
N VAL A 111 -17.61 -20.02 14.89
CA VAL A 111 -16.91 -20.60 13.74
C VAL A 111 -16.32 -21.92 14.21
N ALA A 112 -16.66 -23.01 13.50
CA ALA A 112 -16.21 -24.34 13.88
C ALA A 112 -14.69 -24.45 13.67
N SER A 113 -13.94 -24.56 14.77
CA SER A 113 -12.49 -24.73 14.79
C SER A 113 -12.11 -26.20 15.01
N GLN A 114 -11.04 -26.66 14.37
CA GLN A 114 -10.43 -27.97 14.62
C GLN A 114 -9.15 -27.92 15.49
N GLY A 115 -8.70 -26.72 15.87
CA GLY A 115 -7.37 -26.49 16.44
C GLY A 115 -6.27 -26.50 15.37
N TYR A 116 -5.19 -25.73 15.58
CA TYR A 116 -3.95 -25.94 14.82
C TYR A 116 -3.29 -27.27 15.24
N LYS A 117 -2.72 -28.00 14.28
CA LYS A 117 -2.07 -29.32 14.52
C LYS A 117 -0.78 -29.48 13.72
N GLY A 118 -0.32 -28.41 13.09
CA GLY A 118 0.87 -28.40 12.26
C GLY A 118 2.16 -28.38 13.08
N SER A 119 3.27 -28.18 12.38
CA SER A 119 4.62 -28.32 12.94
C SER A 119 5.24 -27.01 13.46
N ALA A 120 4.48 -25.92 13.47
CA ALA A 120 4.95 -24.56 13.78
C ALA A 120 6.22 -24.15 12.97
N THR A 121 6.31 -24.62 11.73
CA THR A 121 7.49 -24.51 10.87
C THR A 121 7.19 -23.73 9.59
N ASN A 122 8.10 -22.82 9.23
CA ASN A 122 8.06 -22.07 7.98
C ASN A 122 9.37 -22.30 7.21
N THR A 123 9.29 -23.06 6.11
CA THR A 123 10.37 -23.27 5.15
C THR A 123 10.23 -22.38 3.91
N ASN A 124 9.18 -21.55 3.86
CA ASN A 124 8.73 -20.80 2.69
C ASN A 124 8.35 -21.72 1.51
N ILE A 125 7.76 -22.88 1.80
CA ILE A 125 7.25 -23.86 0.82
C ILE A 125 5.85 -24.31 1.25
N LEU A 126 4.83 -24.09 0.41
CA LEU A 126 3.45 -24.50 0.72
C LEU A 126 3.36 -26.00 1.02
N SER A 127 2.76 -26.38 2.16
CA SER A 127 2.55 -27.80 2.48
C SER A 127 1.66 -28.50 1.46
N SER A 128 1.99 -29.76 1.11
CA SER A 128 1.14 -30.65 0.31
C SER A 128 -0.22 -30.93 0.98
N ASP A 129 -0.29 -30.83 2.30
CA ASP A 129 -1.48 -31.22 3.08
C ASP A 129 -2.68 -30.31 2.79
N TRP A 130 -2.45 -29.09 2.30
CA TRP A 130 -3.50 -28.19 1.83
C TRP A 130 -4.38 -28.79 0.71
N ALA A 131 -3.93 -29.83 0.01
CA ALA A 131 -4.75 -30.59 -0.93
C ALA A 131 -5.91 -31.34 -0.25
N ALA A 132 -5.80 -31.68 1.05
CA ALA A 132 -6.90 -32.29 1.83
C ALA A 132 -8.08 -31.32 2.05
N GLY A 133 -7.82 -30.01 1.97
CA GLY A 133 -8.80 -28.94 2.13
C GLY A 133 -8.36 -27.87 3.11
N VAL A 134 -9.17 -26.83 3.25
CA VAL A 134 -8.98 -25.75 4.21
C VAL A 134 -10.00 -25.86 5.35
N SER A 135 -9.51 -25.80 6.58
CA SER A 135 -10.31 -25.73 7.81
C SER A 135 -9.86 -24.56 8.69
N VAL A 136 -10.74 -24.07 9.56
CA VAL A 136 -10.39 -23.03 10.55
C VAL A 136 -9.59 -23.66 11.69
N ALA A 137 -8.39 -23.13 11.92
CA ALA A 137 -7.48 -23.56 12.96
C ALA A 137 -7.85 -22.97 14.33
N TRP A 138 -8.23 -21.69 14.34
CA TRP A 138 -8.69 -20.93 15.52
C TRP A 138 -9.18 -19.53 15.10
N THR A 139 -9.77 -18.80 16.04
CA THR A 139 -10.03 -17.36 15.95
C THR A 139 -9.53 -16.65 17.22
N VAL A 140 -9.17 -15.38 17.11
CA VAL A 140 -8.83 -14.51 18.26
C VAL A 140 -9.68 -13.25 18.17
N PRO A 141 -10.62 -13.00 19.10
CA PRO A 141 -11.32 -11.72 19.17
C PRO A 141 -10.30 -10.58 19.36
N GLU A 142 -10.47 -9.45 18.69
CA GLU A 142 -9.56 -8.30 18.71
C GLU A 142 -9.06 -7.98 20.14
N PRO A 143 -7.80 -8.30 20.48
CA PRO A 143 -7.33 -8.21 21.87
C PRO A 143 -6.87 -6.80 22.24
N ARG A 144 -6.76 -5.89 21.26
CA ARG A 144 -6.22 -4.54 21.44
C ARG A 144 -7.33 -3.54 21.78
N THR A 145 -6.91 -2.35 22.23
CA THR A 145 -7.83 -1.24 22.53
C THR A 145 -7.35 0.05 21.86
N GLY A 146 -8.23 1.03 21.70
CA GLY A 146 -7.92 2.29 21.01
C GLY A 146 -7.65 2.10 19.52
N ILE A 147 -8.55 1.42 18.81
CA ILE A 147 -8.48 1.19 17.36
C ILE A 147 -9.85 1.53 16.75
N ASP A 148 -9.90 2.59 15.96
CA ASP A 148 -11.12 3.01 15.25
C ASP A 148 -11.45 2.14 14.02
N LYS A 149 -10.46 1.43 13.45
CA LYS A 149 -10.62 0.50 12.32
C LYS A 149 -9.69 -0.71 12.43
N PRO A 150 -10.19 -1.88 12.89
CA PRO A 150 -9.43 -3.14 12.84
C PRO A 150 -9.04 -3.58 11.42
N SER A 151 -9.71 -3.06 10.38
CA SER A 151 -9.37 -3.30 8.97
C SER A 151 -8.11 -2.57 8.48
N GLU A 152 -7.62 -1.56 9.21
CA GLU A 152 -6.33 -0.90 8.97
C GLU A 152 -5.28 -1.49 9.95
N THR A 153 -5.11 -2.81 9.88
CA THR A 153 -4.11 -3.60 10.62
C THR A 153 -3.13 -4.25 9.65
N THR A 154 -1.84 -4.01 9.82
CA THR A 154 -0.77 -4.83 9.23
C THR A 154 -0.49 -6.01 10.16
N LEU A 155 -0.38 -7.21 9.60
CA LEU A 155 0.10 -8.41 10.30
C LEU A 155 1.58 -8.62 10.00
N PHE A 156 2.33 -9.14 10.98
CA PHE A 156 3.74 -9.48 10.81
C PHE A 156 4.08 -10.74 11.61
N ALA A 157 4.66 -11.74 10.97
CA ALA A 157 5.06 -13.00 11.61
C ALA A 157 6.58 -13.04 11.83
N ASP A 158 7.02 -13.45 13.02
CA ASP A 158 8.43 -13.59 13.40
C ASP A 158 8.59 -14.86 14.25
N GLY A 159 9.12 -15.92 13.64
CA GLY A 159 9.15 -17.25 14.24
C GLY A 159 7.74 -17.74 14.56
N THR A 160 7.48 -18.04 15.85
CA THR A 160 6.17 -18.48 16.35
C THR A 160 5.24 -17.36 16.79
N THR A 161 5.68 -16.09 16.72
CA THR A 161 4.88 -14.94 17.18
C THR A 161 4.28 -14.18 16.01
N LEU A 162 2.96 -14.03 16.02
CA LEU A 162 2.23 -13.13 15.14
C LEU A 162 1.98 -11.79 15.85
N TYR A 163 2.30 -10.70 15.18
CA TYR A 163 2.07 -9.34 15.65
C TYR A 163 0.95 -8.68 14.85
N MET A 164 0.00 -8.08 15.55
CA MET A 164 -1.06 -7.24 14.99
C MET A 164 -0.69 -5.78 15.20
N VAL A 165 -0.55 -4.98 14.13
CA VAL A 165 -0.10 -3.58 14.20
C VAL A 165 -1.13 -2.66 13.56
N SER A 166 -1.73 -1.74 14.33
CA SER A 166 -2.70 -0.76 13.83
C SER A 166 -2.34 0.66 14.24
N ARG A 167 -2.75 1.62 13.41
CA ARG A 167 -2.67 3.05 13.74
C ARG A 167 -4.02 3.55 14.24
N ASP A 168 -4.02 4.40 15.26
CA ASP A 168 -5.19 5.23 15.52
C ASP A 168 -5.30 6.38 14.50
N LEU A 169 -6.51 6.60 13.98
CA LEU A 169 -6.76 7.56 12.91
C LEU A 169 -6.62 9.02 13.34
N HIS A 170 -6.80 9.30 14.63
CA HIS A 170 -6.93 10.66 15.15
C HIS A 170 -5.69 11.13 15.91
N SER A 171 -5.04 10.24 16.65
CA SER A 171 -3.82 10.50 17.44
C SER A 171 -2.54 9.99 16.78
N HIS A 172 -2.65 9.13 15.76
CA HIS A 172 -1.53 8.46 15.08
C HIS A 172 -0.61 7.62 15.99
N SER A 173 -1.10 7.20 17.17
CA SER A 173 -0.42 6.19 17.97
C SER A 173 -0.52 4.79 17.36
N ILE A 174 0.37 3.88 17.78
CA ILE A 174 0.29 2.46 17.41
C ILE A 174 -0.34 1.63 18.54
N SER A 175 -1.34 0.83 18.19
CA SER A 175 -1.92 -0.20 19.03
C SER A 175 -1.53 -1.61 18.53
N LEU A 176 -0.93 -2.40 19.42
CA LEU A 176 -0.29 -3.68 19.11
C LEU A 176 -0.77 -4.84 19.99
N ALA A 177 -0.67 -6.04 19.44
CA ALA A 177 -0.68 -7.30 20.16
C ALA A 177 0.43 -8.21 19.65
N ALA A 178 1.02 -9.01 20.54
CA ALA A 178 1.85 -10.15 20.21
C ALA A 178 1.13 -11.43 20.62
N ILE A 179 1.12 -12.43 19.74
CA ILE A 179 0.34 -13.66 19.90
C ILE A 179 1.23 -14.84 19.53
N ASP A 180 1.46 -15.76 20.47
CA ASP A 180 2.05 -17.06 20.15
C ASP A 180 1.00 -17.90 19.43
N VAL A 181 1.37 -18.36 18.23
CA VAL A 181 0.52 -19.10 17.31
C VAL A 181 1.05 -20.52 17.03
N SER A 182 2.08 -20.96 17.76
CA SER A 182 2.68 -22.30 17.65
C SER A 182 1.76 -23.46 18.05
N SER A 183 0.77 -23.18 18.90
CA SER A 183 -0.05 -24.17 19.60
C SER A 183 -1.45 -24.32 18.99
N SER A 184 -2.19 -25.36 19.41
CA SER A 184 -3.51 -25.67 18.86
C SER A 184 -4.55 -24.56 19.06
N GLU A 185 -4.42 -23.83 20.17
CA GLU A 185 -5.08 -22.55 20.42
C GLU A 185 -3.98 -21.48 20.62
N PRO A 186 -4.18 -20.25 20.13
CA PRO A 186 -3.20 -19.17 20.21
C PRO A 186 -3.23 -18.47 21.56
N ALA A 187 -2.10 -17.93 22.01
CA ALA A 187 -1.96 -17.22 23.28
C ALA A 187 -1.54 -15.77 23.05
N VAL A 188 -2.39 -14.81 23.46
CA VAL A 188 -2.02 -13.38 23.49
C VAL A 188 -0.96 -13.18 24.58
N LEU A 189 0.27 -12.86 24.17
CA LEU A 189 1.42 -12.69 25.07
C LEU A 189 1.38 -11.33 25.77
N TRP A 190 1.10 -10.27 25.02
CA TRP A 190 0.92 -8.92 25.50
C TRP A 190 0.14 -8.07 24.50
N THR A 191 -0.42 -6.96 24.98
CA THR A 191 -0.95 -5.87 24.15
C THR A 191 -0.35 -4.54 24.60
N SER A 192 -0.25 -3.59 23.67
CA SER A 192 0.45 -2.32 23.90
C SER A 192 -0.20 -1.19 23.10
N ASN A 193 -0.53 -0.09 23.77
CA ASN A 193 -0.98 1.15 23.14
C ASN A 193 -0.44 2.32 23.96
N ASP A 194 0.61 2.98 23.46
CA ASP A 194 1.12 4.21 24.04
C ASP A 194 0.65 5.41 23.20
N GLY A 195 -0.38 6.10 23.69
CA GLY A 195 -0.95 7.30 23.06
C GLY A 195 0.02 8.49 22.94
N SER A 196 1.23 8.42 23.52
CA SER A 196 2.29 9.41 23.34
C SER A 196 3.27 9.08 22.21
N MET A 197 3.35 7.81 21.78
CA MET A 197 4.22 7.36 20.70
C MET A 197 3.49 7.48 19.35
N GLN A 198 3.70 8.60 18.68
CA GLN A 198 3.05 8.93 17.39
C GLN A 198 3.96 8.63 16.21
N VAL A 199 3.46 7.92 15.19
CA VAL A 199 4.16 7.82 13.91
C VAL A 199 3.85 9.02 13.01
N PRO A 200 4.84 9.57 12.28
CA PRO A 200 4.58 10.48 11.17
C PRO A 200 3.73 9.73 10.13
N TYR A 201 2.78 10.42 9.50
CA TYR A 201 1.78 9.81 8.64
C TYR A 201 2.39 9.07 7.44
N SER A 202 2.56 7.75 7.56
CA SER A 202 2.85 6.84 6.46
C SER A 202 1.54 6.34 5.83
N GLY A 203 1.62 5.36 4.92
CA GLY A 203 0.46 4.85 4.18
C GLY A 203 -0.52 4.03 5.05
N ILE A 204 -1.34 3.22 4.36
CA ILE A 204 -2.21 2.21 5.00
C ILE A 204 -1.41 1.04 5.58
N ASP A 205 -0.21 0.79 5.06
CA ASP A 205 0.70 -0.28 5.47
C ASP A 205 1.89 0.28 6.27
N PHE A 206 2.30 -0.44 7.32
CA PHE A 206 3.47 -0.12 8.13
C PHE A 206 4.77 -0.68 7.54
N SER A 207 5.86 0.09 7.60
CA SER A 207 7.22 -0.49 7.50
C SER A 207 7.56 -1.23 8.80
N ILE A 208 7.67 -2.56 8.73
CA ILE A 208 8.01 -3.43 9.88
C ILE A 208 9.25 -4.27 9.53
N VAL A 209 10.22 -4.32 10.43
CA VAL A 209 11.40 -5.21 10.34
C VAL A 209 11.68 -5.85 11.70
N SER A 210 12.01 -7.15 11.69
CA SER A 210 12.48 -7.90 12.86
C SER A 210 13.97 -7.64 13.11
N VAL A 211 14.32 -7.20 14.31
CA VAL A 211 15.67 -6.69 14.64
C VAL A 211 16.09 -7.16 16.05
N GLY A 212 16.59 -8.39 16.15
CA GLY A 212 17.01 -8.98 17.43
C GLY A 212 15.84 -9.06 18.42
N GLU A 213 15.99 -8.43 19.59
CA GLU A 213 14.95 -8.32 20.64
C GLU A 213 13.83 -7.31 20.33
N TRP A 214 13.91 -6.63 19.18
CA TRP A 214 13.02 -5.51 18.82
C TRP A 214 12.27 -5.77 17.52
N LEU A 215 11.07 -5.23 17.41
CA LEU A 215 10.48 -4.86 16.13
C LEU A 215 10.77 -3.37 15.88
N ALA A 216 11.30 -3.06 14.70
CA ALA A 216 11.33 -1.70 14.18
C ALA A 216 10.04 -1.49 13.38
N VAL A 217 9.15 -0.62 13.87
CA VAL A 217 7.86 -0.28 13.26
C VAL A 217 7.84 1.22 12.98
N GLU A 218 8.01 1.60 11.72
CA GLU A 218 8.26 2.99 11.32
C GLU A 218 9.39 3.62 12.16
N ASN A 219 9.11 4.66 12.94
CA ASN A 219 10.08 5.30 13.83
C ASN A 219 9.95 4.88 15.30
N ILE A 220 9.34 3.73 15.58
CA ILE A 220 9.17 3.17 16.93
C ILE A 220 9.88 1.82 17.03
N LEU A 221 10.63 1.63 18.11
CA LEU A 221 11.26 0.37 18.53
C LEU A 221 10.39 -0.28 19.61
N ILE A 222 9.99 -1.52 19.39
CA ILE A 222 9.04 -2.25 20.25
C ILE A 222 9.69 -3.53 20.76
N SER A 223 9.77 -3.68 22.08
CA SER A 223 10.37 -4.86 22.72
C SER A 223 9.51 -6.11 22.48
N LYS A 224 10.06 -7.14 21.80
CA LYS A 224 9.35 -8.40 21.52
C LYS A 224 8.88 -9.11 22.79
N ALA A 225 9.67 -9.03 23.85
CA ALA A 225 9.38 -9.69 25.13
C ALA A 225 8.31 -8.99 26.00
N THR A 226 8.02 -7.69 25.76
CA THR A 226 7.21 -6.89 26.71
C THR A 226 6.19 -5.93 26.08
N GLY A 227 6.27 -5.67 24.77
CA GLY A 227 5.42 -4.69 24.08
C GLY A 227 5.74 -3.23 24.40
N ILE A 228 6.77 -2.95 25.21
CA ILE A 228 7.20 -1.58 25.52
C ILE A 228 7.63 -0.88 24.22
N GLN A 229 6.97 0.23 23.92
CA GLN A 229 7.27 1.10 22.79
C GLN A 229 8.32 2.14 23.18
N THR A 230 9.23 2.46 22.27
CA THR A 230 10.27 3.48 22.46
C THR A 230 10.53 4.23 21.15
N GLN A 231 10.79 5.53 21.21
CA GLN A 231 11.13 6.31 20.03
C GLN A 231 12.47 5.84 19.43
N ALA A 232 12.48 5.52 18.13
CA ALA A 232 13.70 5.17 17.41
C ALA A 232 14.51 6.42 17.01
N PRO A 233 15.84 6.34 16.89
CA PRO A 233 16.71 7.50 16.67
C PRO A 233 16.68 8.06 15.24
N TRP A 234 15.95 7.41 14.32
CA TRP A 234 15.96 7.74 12.89
C TRP A 234 14.89 8.76 12.47
N GLU A 235 14.26 9.46 13.42
CA GLU A 235 13.34 10.58 13.20
C GLU A 235 12.12 10.20 12.34
N ASP A 236 12.06 10.62 11.08
CA ASP A 236 11.02 10.25 10.09
C ASP A 236 11.43 9.02 9.23
N GLY A 237 12.53 8.35 9.59
CA GLY A 237 13.02 7.15 8.94
C GLY A 237 12.09 5.95 9.09
N HIS A 238 12.08 5.10 8.08
CA HIS A 238 11.27 3.89 8.01
C HIS A 238 12.19 2.68 7.76
N PRO A 239 12.11 1.60 8.55
CA PRO A 239 12.94 0.41 8.36
C PRO A 239 12.50 -0.35 7.10
N ILE A 240 13.48 -0.87 6.36
CA ILE A 240 13.26 -1.60 5.11
C ILE A 240 13.82 -3.01 5.21
N THR A 241 15.03 -3.17 5.76
CA THR A 241 15.67 -4.48 5.89
C THR A 241 16.78 -4.47 6.92
N MET A 242 17.10 -5.65 7.43
CA MET A 242 18.18 -5.93 8.37
C MET A 242 19.15 -6.89 7.69
N VAL A 243 20.44 -6.60 7.69
CA VAL A 243 21.50 -7.56 7.29
C VAL A 243 22.58 -7.54 8.36
N ASP A 244 22.95 -8.73 8.83
CA ASP A 244 23.81 -8.97 9.99
C ASP A 244 23.39 -8.13 11.22
N ASP A 245 24.13 -7.08 11.55
CA ASP A 245 23.84 -6.15 12.64
C ASP A 245 23.50 -4.71 12.18
N ILE A 246 23.24 -4.50 10.89
CA ILE A 246 22.88 -3.20 10.30
C ILE A 246 21.42 -3.19 9.79
N LEU A 247 20.63 -2.29 10.38
CA LEU A 247 19.29 -1.94 9.94
C LEU A 247 19.36 -0.81 8.90
N VAL A 248 18.84 -1.04 7.69
CA VAL A 248 18.64 0.01 6.70
C VAL A 248 17.28 0.67 6.88
N THR A 249 17.32 1.99 7.02
CA THR A 249 16.15 2.86 7.09
C THR A 249 16.18 3.86 5.93
N CYS A 250 15.02 4.33 5.47
CA CYS A 250 14.93 5.48 4.57
C CYS A 250 13.73 6.38 4.89
N SER A 251 13.85 7.67 4.58
CA SER A 251 12.98 8.76 5.09
C SER A 251 11.65 8.97 4.36
N GLY A 252 11.30 8.12 3.40
CA GLY A 252 10.21 8.40 2.45
C GLY A 252 10.52 9.57 1.49
N MET A 253 11.70 10.20 1.62
CA MET A 253 12.17 11.34 0.83
C MET A 253 13.45 10.95 0.08
N GLU A 254 14.51 11.75 0.15
CA GLU A 254 15.75 11.60 -0.66
C GLU A 254 16.94 11.13 0.19
N THR A 255 16.70 10.41 1.30
CA THR A 255 17.76 9.87 2.17
C THR A 255 17.50 8.45 2.64
N CYS A 256 18.59 7.69 2.79
CA CYS A 256 18.66 6.42 3.51
C CYS A 256 19.80 6.45 4.54
N ALA A 257 19.70 5.64 5.59
CA ALA A 257 20.71 5.54 6.64
C ALA A 257 20.79 4.11 7.20
N GLY A 258 22.02 3.63 7.41
CA GLY A 258 22.33 2.38 8.09
C GLY A 258 22.56 2.60 9.58
N TRP A 259 21.96 1.77 10.43
CA TRP A 259 22.01 1.87 11.88
C TRP A 259 22.45 0.55 12.49
N LYS A 260 23.29 0.59 13.52
CA LYS A 260 23.80 -0.56 14.26
C LYS A 260 23.48 -0.42 15.74
N GLN A 261 23.24 -1.52 16.45
CA GLN A 261 23.04 -1.48 17.90
C GLN A 261 24.38 -1.69 18.62
N GLU A 262 24.83 -0.68 19.37
CA GLU A 262 26.14 -0.65 20.02
C GLU A 262 25.98 -0.24 21.49
N SER A 263 26.48 -1.06 22.42
CA SER A 263 26.39 -0.82 23.88
C SER A 263 24.97 -0.50 24.41
N GLY A 264 23.93 -1.01 23.74
CA GLY A 264 22.53 -0.79 24.11
C GLY A 264 21.88 0.47 23.53
N SER A 265 22.62 1.30 22.78
CA SER A 265 22.07 2.40 21.99
C SER A 265 22.18 2.11 20.48
N TRP A 266 21.56 2.95 19.66
CA TRP A 266 21.55 2.81 18.20
C TRP A 266 22.40 3.90 17.56
N THR A 267 23.39 3.52 16.76
CA THR A 267 24.37 4.42 16.14
C THR A 267 24.23 4.42 14.62
N ARG A 268 24.17 5.60 14.01
CA ARG A 268 24.11 5.76 12.55
C ARG A 268 25.50 5.56 11.95
N GLN A 269 25.66 4.49 11.19
CA GLN A 269 26.92 4.10 10.55
C GLN A 269 27.19 4.95 9.30
N TRP A 270 26.15 5.19 8.50
CA TRP A 270 26.21 6.02 7.29
C TRP A 270 24.86 6.71 7.01
N GLN A 271 24.89 7.75 6.19
CA GLN A 271 23.70 8.37 5.62
C GLN A 271 23.99 8.80 4.18
N SER A 272 23.08 8.46 3.27
CA SER A 272 23.27 8.60 1.83
C SER A 272 22.08 9.23 1.16
N ILE A 273 22.32 9.99 0.09
CA ILE A 273 21.29 10.65 -0.71
C ILE A 273 20.77 9.67 -1.76
N THR A 274 19.45 9.55 -1.88
CA THR A 274 18.77 8.69 -2.85
C THR A 274 17.84 9.50 -3.75
N GLY A 275 17.31 8.87 -4.80
CA GLY A 275 16.10 9.35 -5.44
C GLY A 275 14.94 9.40 -4.43
N LYS A 276 13.99 10.31 -4.67
CA LYS A 276 12.81 10.46 -3.81
C LYS A 276 12.04 9.14 -3.75
N GLN A 277 11.71 8.69 -2.55
CA GLN A 277 11.00 7.46 -2.26
C GLN A 277 9.47 7.63 -2.36
N SER A 278 8.76 6.50 -2.48
CA SER A 278 7.30 6.48 -2.57
C SER A 278 6.74 5.14 -2.09
N ARG A 279 5.84 5.19 -1.09
CA ARG A 279 5.05 4.04 -0.61
C ARG A 279 4.13 3.42 -1.69
N ASN A 280 4.00 4.09 -2.84
CA ASN A 280 3.22 3.62 -4.00
C ASN A 280 4.09 3.10 -5.16
N SER A 281 5.42 3.04 -4.97
CA SER A 281 6.34 2.45 -5.94
C SER A 281 6.09 0.95 -6.14
N SER A 282 6.50 0.40 -7.27
CA SER A 282 6.45 -1.05 -7.49
C SER A 282 7.35 -1.84 -6.55
N LEU A 283 8.43 -1.24 -6.00
CA LEU A 283 9.15 -1.91 -4.93
C LEU A 283 8.31 -1.93 -3.65
N SER A 284 7.64 -0.84 -3.25
CA SER A 284 6.79 -0.85 -2.06
C SER A 284 5.65 -1.88 -2.11
N ARG A 285 5.23 -2.31 -3.32
CA ARG A 285 4.24 -3.37 -3.55
C ARG A 285 4.84 -4.75 -3.87
N TRP A 286 6.15 -4.93 -3.70
CA TRP A 286 6.82 -6.23 -3.81
C TRP A 286 6.93 -6.85 -2.41
N ASP A 287 6.34 -8.02 -2.20
CA ASP A 287 6.28 -8.67 -0.88
C ASP A 287 7.46 -9.62 -0.60
N GLY A 288 8.30 -9.88 -1.61
CA GLY A 288 9.51 -10.67 -1.46
C GLY A 288 10.68 -9.90 -0.80
N PRO A 289 11.87 -10.52 -0.70
CA PRO A 289 13.02 -9.95 -0.02
C PRO A 289 13.39 -8.54 -0.50
N ARG A 290 13.87 -7.74 0.46
CA ARG A 290 14.29 -6.33 0.31
C ARG A 290 15.79 -6.17 0.02
N THR A 291 16.51 -7.28 -0.15
CA THR A 291 17.97 -7.35 -0.25
C THR A 291 18.38 -8.10 -1.51
N ILE A 292 19.49 -7.66 -2.11
CA ILE A 292 20.21 -8.34 -3.18
C ILE A 292 21.72 -8.31 -2.89
N GLY A 293 22.53 -9.12 -3.57
CA GLY A 293 23.93 -9.36 -3.22
C GLY A 293 24.09 -10.25 -1.97
N THR A 294 25.33 -10.61 -1.65
CA THR A 294 25.70 -11.41 -0.47
C THR A 294 27.08 -10.98 0.04
N GLY A 295 27.35 -11.23 1.33
CA GLY A 295 28.59 -10.77 1.97
C GLY A 295 28.72 -9.24 1.88
N GLU A 296 29.93 -8.73 1.69
CA GLU A 296 30.24 -7.29 1.63
C GLU A 296 29.45 -6.52 0.53
N GLU A 297 28.95 -7.21 -0.50
CA GLU A 297 28.13 -6.64 -1.58
C GLU A 297 26.62 -6.60 -1.26
N ALA A 298 26.18 -7.12 -0.10
CA ALA A 298 24.78 -7.12 0.28
C ALA A 298 24.22 -5.68 0.33
N SER A 299 23.10 -5.48 -0.37
CA SER A 299 22.55 -4.18 -0.69
C SER A 299 21.03 -4.17 -0.56
N ALA A 300 20.49 -3.14 0.09
CA ALA A 300 19.07 -2.94 0.24
C ALA A 300 18.48 -2.29 -1.03
N LEU A 301 17.35 -2.83 -1.51
CA LEU A 301 16.56 -2.23 -2.59
C LEU A 301 15.87 -0.96 -2.05
N VAL A 302 16.10 0.19 -2.68
CA VAL A 302 15.53 1.49 -2.23
C VAL A 302 14.16 1.70 -2.87
N PRO A 303 13.09 2.02 -2.10
CA PRO A 303 11.73 2.23 -2.60
C PRO A 303 11.55 3.62 -3.23
N VAL A 304 12.43 3.93 -4.20
CA VAL A 304 12.33 5.11 -5.04
C VAL A 304 11.00 5.16 -5.78
N ASP A 305 10.49 6.37 -6.00
CA ASP A 305 9.31 6.63 -6.81
C ASP A 305 9.52 6.16 -8.26
N ASP A 306 8.51 5.50 -8.85
CA ASP A 306 8.63 4.85 -10.17
C ASP A 306 8.90 5.84 -11.33
N TYR A 307 8.78 7.16 -11.13
CA TYR A 307 9.25 8.15 -12.11
C TYR A 307 10.78 8.34 -12.11
N ARG A 308 11.49 7.71 -11.17
CA ARG A 308 12.95 7.74 -11.02
C ARG A 308 13.55 6.36 -11.24
N ASN A 309 14.83 6.32 -11.59
CA ASN A 309 15.52 5.04 -11.76
C ASN A 309 15.56 4.27 -10.44
N PRO A 310 15.39 2.94 -10.45
CA PRO A 310 15.63 2.09 -9.29
C PRO A 310 17.02 2.36 -8.70
N GLN A 311 17.16 2.14 -7.40
CA GLN A 311 18.44 2.25 -6.71
C GLN A 311 18.59 1.12 -5.70
N ILE A 312 19.83 0.73 -5.45
CA ILE A 312 20.21 -0.02 -4.24
C ILE A 312 21.14 0.83 -3.38
N VAL A 313 21.24 0.49 -2.10
CA VAL A 313 22.24 1.02 -1.19
C VAL A 313 22.97 -0.14 -0.51
N ASN A 314 24.29 -0.20 -0.65
CA ASN A 314 25.13 -1.20 0.00
C ASN A 314 25.02 -1.07 1.52
N VAL A 315 24.72 -2.17 2.21
CA VAL A 315 24.28 -2.12 3.62
C VAL A 315 25.40 -1.70 4.58
N TYR A 316 26.66 -2.05 4.28
CA TYR A 316 27.79 -1.75 5.17
C TYR A 316 28.40 -0.36 4.89
N THR A 317 28.44 0.07 3.63
CA THR A 317 29.14 1.30 3.21
C THR A 317 28.23 2.49 2.93
N GLY A 318 26.93 2.26 2.69
CA GLY A 318 25.99 3.29 2.26
C GLY A 318 26.17 3.73 0.80
N VAL A 319 27.02 3.08 -0.01
CA VAL A 319 27.18 3.43 -1.43
C VAL A 319 25.87 3.17 -2.18
N VAL A 320 25.37 4.19 -2.88
CA VAL A 320 24.10 4.14 -3.64
C VAL A 320 24.39 3.90 -5.12
N THR A 321 23.85 2.81 -5.67
CA THR A 321 24.00 2.45 -7.09
C THR A 321 22.67 2.64 -7.83
N PRO A 322 22.60 3.53 -8.83
CA PRO A 322 21.40 3.72 -9.65
C PRO A 322 21.37 2.83 -10.89
N PHE A 323 20.18 2.32 -11.23
CA PHE A 323 19.98 1.42 -12.36
C PHE A 323 19.53 2.18 -13.63
N GLY A 324 20.48 2.43 -14.53
CA GLY A 324 20.23 3.07 -15.84
C GLY A 324 20.39 4.59 -15.88
N GLN A 325 20.16 5.19 -17.06
CA GLN A 325 20.37 6.62 -17.33
C GLN A 325 19.32 7.50 -16.65
N GLU A 326 19.74 8.61 -16.04
CA GLU A 326 18.88 9.52 -15.30
C GLU A 326 17.69 10.03 -16.14
N GLY A 327 16.50 10.09 -15.54
CA GLY A 327 15.26 10.51 -16.22
C GLY A 327 14.64 9.50 -17.20
N ARG A 328 15.21 8.30 -17.39
CA ARG A 328 14.71 7.27 -18.34
C ARG A 328 13.21 6.96 -18.18
N LEU A 329 12.68 7.00 -16.95
CA LEU A 329 11.28 6.69 -16.65
C LEU A 329 10.31 7.88 -16.75
N ALA A 330 10.77 9.09 -17.09
CA ALA A 330 9.89 10.27 -17.25
C ALA A 330 8.79 10.11 -18.33
N ASN A 331 8.97 9.16 -19.26
CA ASN A 331 8.00 8.82 -20.30
C ASN A 331 7.06 7.65 -19.93
N ALA A 332 7.20 7.04 -18.75
CA ALA A 332 6.41 5.89 -18.28
C ALA A 332 4.97 6.28 -17.81
N ARG A 333 4.25 7.06 -18.62
CA ARG A 333 2.90 7.57 -18.31
C ARG A 333 1.80 6.51 -18.46
N SER A 334 1.79 5.47 -17.61
CA SER A 334 0.56 4.75 -17.25
C SER A 334 0.76 3.84 -16.01
N TYR A 335 -0.30 3.71 -15.22
CA TYR A 335 -0.40 2.96 -13.95
C TYR A 335 -0.26 1.42 -14.07
N SER A 336 0.40 0.90 -15.12
CA SER A 336 0.38 -0.53 -15.48
C SER A 336 1.71 -1.10 -15.99
N TYR A 337 2.81 -0.32 -15.99
CA TYR A 337 4.05 -0.72 -16.66
C TYR A 337 5.24 -0.99 -15.73
N ASN A 338 5.10 -0.81 -14.42
CA ASN A 338 6.23 -0.79 -13.50
C ASN A 338 6.58 -2.21 -13.02
N ALA A 339 6.93 -3.09 -13.96
CA ALA A 339 7.38 -4.45 -13.61
C ALA A 339 8.85 -4.41 -13.16
N LEU A 340 9.09 -4.98 -11.99
CA LEU A 340 10.35 -5.04 -11.26
C LEU A 340 10.57 -6.51 -10.89
N TYR A 341 11.71 -7.08 -11.28
CA TYR A 341 12.10 -8.44 -10.92
C TYR A 341 13.49 -8.38 -10.27
N PRO A 342 13.57 -8.35 -8.92
CA PRO A 342 14.83 -8.46 -8.20
C PRO A 342 15.55 -9.78 -8.49
N ALA A 343 16.87 -9.75 -8.44
CA ALA A 343 17.72 -10.92 -8.53
C ALA A 343 18.87 -10.82 -7.51
N SER A 344 19.37 -11.95 -7.02
CA SER A 344 20.47 -11.98 -6.05
C SER A 344 21.77 -11.35 -6.58
N ASP A 345 21.91 -11.24 -7.91
CA ASP A 345 23.05 -10.70 -8.66
C ASP A 345 22.69 -9.45 -9.51
N GLY A 346 21.52 -8.84 -9.31
CA GLY A 346 21.17 -7.58 -9.97
C GLY A 346 19.66 -7.30 -10.05
N LEU A 347 19.23 -6.67 -11.14
CA LEU A 347 17.85 -6.19 -11.28
C LEU A 347 17.34 -6.25 -12.74
N ILE A 348 16.11 -6.72 -12.94
CA ILE A 348 15.40 -6.58 -14.21
C ILE A 348 14.22 -5.63 -14.04
N VAL A 349 14.10 -4.66 -14.96
CA VAL A 349 13.00 -3.68 -14.99
C VAL A 349 12.34 -3.63 -16.34
N ARG A 350 11.07 -3.21 -16.39
CA ARG A 350 10.45 -2.85 -17.66
C ARG A 350 11.17 -1.64 -18.29
N LYS A 351 11.33 -1.69 -19.61
CA LYS A 351 11.81 -0.57 -20.45
C LYS A 351 10.67 0.05 -21.25
N ASN A 352 9.77 -0.79 -21.78
CA ASN A 352 8.52 -0.38 -22.41
C ASN A 352 7.51 -1.55 -22.39
N ALA A 353 6.35 -1.42 -23.03
CA ALA A 353 5.30 -2.44 -23.05
C ALA A 353 5.77 -3.86 -23.47
N THR A 354 6.79 -3.97 -24.33
CA THR A 354 7.27 -5.26 -24.88
C THR A 354 8.68 -5.66 -24.44
N LEU A 355 9.49 -4.73 -23.92
CA LEU A 355 10.89 -4.97 -23.54
C LEU A 355 11.15 -4.79 -22.03
N LEU A 356 11.95 -5.72 -21.51
CA LEU A 356 12.64 -5.64 -20.23
C LEU A 356 14.11 -5.21 -20.44
N GLU A 357 14.75 -4.70 -19.40
CA GLU A 357 16.17 -4.33 -19.37
C GLU A 357 16.80 -4.88 -18.10
N LYS A 358 17.96 -5.54 -18.23
CA LYS A 358 18.69 -6.19 -17.14
C LYS A 358 19.86 -5.32 -16.70
N PHE A 359 20.17 -5.34 -15.42
CA PHE A 359 21.31 -4.63 -14.84
C PHE A 359 22.06 -5.50 -13.84
N ASP A 360 23.39 -5.38 -13.82
CA ASP A 360 24.24 -5.97 -12.77
C ASP A 360 24.19 -5.17 -11.46
N MET A 361 24.76 -5.72 -10.38
CA MET A 361 24.91 -5.03 -9.08
C MET A 361 25.64 -3.67 -9.16
N SER A 362 26.41 -3.40 -10.22
CA SER A 362 27.09 -2.13 -10.44
C SER A 362 26.26 -1.11 -11.23
N GLY A 363 25.01 -1.44 -11.58
CA GLY A 363 24.08 -0.55 -12.30
C GLY A 363 24.30 -0.50 -13.81
N ASN A 364 25.18 -1.33 -14.38
CA ASN A 364 25.42 -1.38 -15.83
C ASN A 364 24.28 -2.12 -16.54
N SER A 365 23.80 -1.59 -17.67
CA SER A 365 22.81 -2.31 -18.49
C SER A 365 23.48 -3.51 -19.18
N LEU A 366 23.01 -4.72 -18.85
CA LEU A 366 23.35 -5.97 -19.52
C LEU A 366 22.51 -6.19 -20.80
N GLY A 367 21.80 -5.14 -21.26
CA GLY A 367 21.00 -5.14 -22.46
C GLY A 367 19.51 -5.40 -22.23
N THR A 368 18.78 -5.47 -23.34
CA THR A 368 17.30 -5.52 -23.37
C THR A 368 16.80 -6.75 -24.08
N PHE A 369 15.73 -7.36 -23.56
CA PHE A 369 15.11 -8.54 -24.14
C PHE A 369 13.58 -8.42 -24.10
N GLY A 370 12.90 -9.13 -24.99
CA GLY A 370 11.44 -9.32 -24.91
C GLY A 370 11.16 -10.73 -24.39
N PRO A 371 10.41 -10.89 -23.29
CA PRO A 371 10.10 -12.23 -22.76
C PRO A 371 9.24 -13.02 -23.76
N SER A 372 9.60 -14.29 -23.98
CA SER A 372 8.85 -15.20 -24.87
C SER A 372 7.55 -15.62 -24.17
N LEU A 373 7.68 -16.01 -22.91
CA LEU A 373 6.59 -16.43 -22.03
C LEU A 373 5.88 -15.25 -21.38
N LYS A 374 4.54 -15.36 -21.31
CA LYS A 374 3.62 -14.30 -20.88
C LYS A 374 2.40 -14.94 -20.21
N TYR A 375 1.87 -14.30 -19.19
CA TYR A 375 0.71 -14.77 -18.41
C TYR A 375 0.93 -16.12 -17.71
N ILE A 376 2.19 -16.46 -17.46
CA ILE A 376 2.66 -17.52 -16.56
C ILE A 376 3.58 -16.85 -15.55
N ILE A 377 3.54 -17.31 -14.29
CA ILE A 377 4.33 -16.76 -13.18
C ILE A 377 5.08 -17.88 -12.45
N PRO A 378 6.24 -17.62 -11.85
CA PRO A 378 6.78 -18.53 -10.83
C PRO A 378 5.84 -18.58 -9.62
N ALA A 379 5.97 -19.61 -8.79
CA ALA A 379 5.44 -19.55 -7.43
C ALA A 379 6.26 -18.56 -6.57
N GLU A 380 5.66 -18.02 -5.51
CA GLU A 380 6.35 -17.17 -4.51
C GLU A 380 7.26 -17.97 -3.57
N ASP A 381 7.11 -19.29 -3.49
CA ASP A 381 7.89 -20.19 -2.65
C ASP A 381 9.40 -20.19 -2.99
N GLY A 382 10.26 -20.49 -2.02
CA GLY A 382 11.70 -20.65 -2.23
C GLY A 382 12.54 -19.38 -2.05
N ARG A 383 13.59 -19.21 -2.88
CA ARG A 383 14.60 -18.14 -2.72
C ARG A 383 14.54 -17.08 -3.82
N MET A 384 15.26 -15.98 -3.65
CA MET A 384 15.48 -15.04 -4.74
C MET A 384 16.28 -15.69 -5.89
N PRO A 385 15.82 -15.57 -7.16
CA PRO A 385 16.55 -16.05 -8.34
C PRO A 385 17.79 -15.22 -8.68
N THR A 386 18.63 -15.73 -9.57
CA THR A 386 19.61 -14.94 -10.32
C THR A 386 19.02 -14.33 -11.60
N LEU A 387 19.74 -13.40 -12.23
CA LEU A 387 19.44 -12.87 -13.56
C LEU A 387 19.41 -13.97 -14.63
N SER A 388 20.31 -14.95 -14.54
CA SER A 388 20.37 -16.09 -15.46
C SER A 388 19.23 -17.09 -15.26
N GLU A 389 18.67 -17.19 -14.06
CA GLU A 389 17.47 -17.95 -13.77
C GLU A 389 16.21 -17.23 -14.30
N TRP A 390 16.12 -15.92 -14.14
CA TRP A 390 15.07 -15.12 -14.80
C TRP A 390 15.11 -15.24 -16.32
N ASP A 391 16.29 -15.21 -16.95
CA ASP A 391 16.45 -15.46 -18.39
C ASP A 391 15.88 -16.84 -18.78
N ALA A 392 16.26 -17.89 -18.04
CA ALA A 392 15.81 -19.26 -18.29
C ALA A 392 14.28 -19.43 -18.11
N PHE A 393 13.67 -18.68 -17.20
CA PHE A 393 12.21 -18.59 -17.06
C PHE A 393 11.55 -17.85 -18.21
N PHE A 394 12.01 -16.64 -18.55
CA PHE A 394 11.39 -15.82 -19.61
C PHE A 394 11.59 -16.37 -21.03
N ASP A 395 12.60 -17.23 -21.24
CA ASP A 395 12.82 -17.98 -22.49
C ASP A 395 12.06 -19.31 -22.52
N SER A 396 12.16 -20.12 -21.44
CA SER A 396 11.85 -21.56 -21.47
C SER A 396 11.03 -22.11 -20.29
N GLY A 397 10.61 -21.26 -19.33
CA GLY A 397 9.76 -21.68 -18.21
C GLY A 397 10.49 -22.50 -17.14
N ARG A 398 11.81 -22.32 -16.97
CA ARG A 398 12.60 -23.03 -15.96
C ARG A 398 12.68 -22.21 -14.66
N THR A 399 12.29 -22.81 -13.54
CA THR A 399 12.11 -22.14 -12.24
C THR A 399 12.96 -22.72 -11.09
N PRO A 400 14.28 -22.98 -11.26
CA PRO A 400 15.11 -23.74 -10.29
C PRO A 400 15.28 -23.12 -8.89
N TRP A 401 14.75 -21.93 -8.63
CA TRP A 401 14.79 -21.23 -7.33
C TRP A 401 13.53 -21.42 -6.46
N THR A 402 12.46 -21.95 -7.05
CA THR A 402 11.10 -22.04 -6.47
C THR A 402 10.50 -23.43 -6.72
N THR A 403 9.29 -23.70 -6.23
CA THR A 403 8.58 -25.00 -6.35
C THR A 403 8.03 -25.26 -7.75
N GLY A 404 7.73 -24.22 -8.54
CA GLY A 404 7.25 -24.37 -9.91
C GLY A 404 6.80 -23.07 -10.56
N MET A 405 5.98 -23.20 -11.60
CA MET A 405 5.28 -22.09 -12.26
C MET A 405 3.78 -22.39 -12.45
N LEU A 406 2.97 -21.32 -12.39
CA LEU A 406 1.51 -21.37 -12.45
C LEU A 406 0.98 -20.58 -13.65
N GLU A 407 0.06 -21.18 -14.40
CA GLU A 407 -0.71 -20.56 -15.49
C GLU A 407 -2.21 -20.80 -15.32
N ALA A 408 -3.04 -19.85 -15.78
CA ALA A 408 -4.47 -20.08 -15.99
C ALA A 408 -4.69 -20.70 -17.38
N THR A 409 -5.47 -21.78 -17.45
CA THR A 409 -5.71 -22.55 -18.68
C THR A 409 -7.18 -22.96 -18.78
N GLY A 410 -7.49 -23.81 -19.76
CA GLY A 410 -8.80 -24.46 -19.91
C GLY A 410 -9.93 -23.52 -20.34
N ASP A 411 -11.15 -24.04 -20.26
CA ASP A 411 -12.34 -23.30 -20.66
C ASP A 411 -12.56 -22.08 -19.76
N ARG A 412 -12.89 -20.96 -20.41
CA ARG A 412 -13.05 -19.64 -19.78
C ARG A 412 -11.85 -19.14 -18.95
N CYS A 413 -10.68 -19.77 -19.08
CA CYS A 413 -9.50 -19.53 -18.24
C CYS A 413 -9.72 -19.83 -16.75
N GLN A 414 -10.49 -20.89 -16.44
CA GLN A 414 -10.90 -21.27 -15.08
C GLN A 414 -10.25 -22.55 -14.54
N THR A 415 -9.25 -23.09 -15.24
CA THR A 415 -8.39 -24.17 -14.76
C THR A 415 -7.07 -23.55 -14.25
N LEU A 416 -6.70 -23.81 -13.00
CA LEU A 416 -5.33 -23.58 -12.53
C LEU A 416 -4.44 -24.72 -13.02
N THR A 417 -3.22 -24.41 -13.41
CA THR A 417 -2.25 -25.37 -13.89
C THR A 417 -0.88 -25.09 -13.30
N VAL A 418 -0.29 -26.10 -12.66
CA VAL A 418 1.03 -26.05 -12.03
C VAL A 418 1.98 -26.96 -12.80
N HIS A 419 3.15 -26.42 -13.12
CA HIS A 419 4.29 -27.20 -13.62
C HIS A 419 5.36 -27.20 -12.53
N THR A 420 5.76 -28.38 -12.05
CA THR A 420 6.76 -28.48 -10.97
C THR A 420 8.14 -28.10 -11.48
N SER A 421 8.99 -27.56 -10.60
CA SER A 421 10.37 -27.20 -10.95
C SER A 421 11.16 -28.41 -11.45
N GLY A 422 11.83 -28.23 -12.59
CA GLY A 422 12.42 -29.31 -13.39
C GLY A 422 11.50 -29.85 -14.50
N GLY A 423 10.22 -29.45 -14.55
CA GLY A 423 9.26 -29.82 -15.61
C GLY A 423 8.83 -31.28 -15.58
N VAL A 424 9.03 -31.98 -14.45
CA VAL A 424 8.82 -33.43 -14.32
C VAL A 424 7.34 -33.78 -14.23
N ALA A 425 6.53 -32.95 -13.58
CA ALA A 425 5.10 -33.16 -13.41
C ALA A 425 4.31 -31.90 -13.79
N LYS A 426 3.11 -32.12 -14.35
CA LYS A 426 2.13 -31.08 -14.67
C LYS A 426 0.78 -31.50 -14.10
N TYR A 427 0.21 -30.67 -13.23
CA TYR A 427 -1.09 -30.88 -12.61
C TYR A 427 -2.05 -29.75 -12.97
N SER A 428 -3.35 -30.03 -12.95
CA SER A 428 -4.38 -29.06 -13.32
C SER A 428 -5.67 -29.29 -12.53
N ALA A 429 -6.29 -28.21 -12.03
CA ALA A 429 -7.53 -28.25 -11.27
C ALA A 429 -8.50 -27.14 -11.70
N GLU A 430 -9.78 -27.47 -11.83
CA GLU A 430 -10.87 -26.53 -12.14
C GLU A 430 -11.34 -25.77 -10.89
N GLY A 431 -11.69 -24.50 -11.07
CA GLY A 431 -12.25 -23.63 -10.03
C GLY A 431 -11.55 -22.28 -9.87
N LEU A 432 -10.63 -21.93 -10.77
CA LEU A 432 -9.92 -20.65 -10.82
C LEU A 432 -10.83 -19.50 -11.32
N VAL A 433 -11.97 -19.30 -10.66
CA VAL A 433 -12.99 -18.33 -11.05
C VAL A 433 -12.60 -16.92 -10.60
N GLY A 434 -12.62 -15.96 -11.54
CA GLY A 434 -12.41 -14.55 -11.23
C GLY A 434 -10.95 -14.11 -11.06
N VAL A 435 -9.98 -14.96 -11.40
CA VAL A 435 -8.54 -14.63 -11.33
C VAL A 435 -7.96 -14.19 -12.67
N SER A 436 -8.26 -14.91 -13.76
CA SER A 436 -7.89 -14.47 -15.12
C SER A 436 -8.73 -13.25 -15.53
N SER A 437 -8.07 -12.20 -16.03
CA SER A 437 -8.77 -11.03 -16.60
C SER A 437 -9.25 -11.26 -18.05
N SER A 438 -8.90 -12.40 -18.65
CA SER A 438 -9.46 -12.88 -19.93
C SER A 438 -10.35 -14.11 -19.71
N THR A 439 -11.38 -14.27 -20.54
CA THR A 439 -12.23 -15.47 -20.60
C THR A 439 -11.92 -16.36 -21.81
N ARG A 440 -10.79 -16.12 -22.50
CA ARG A 440 -10.30 -16.92 -23.64
C ARG A 440 -8.76 -16.92 -23.68
N PRO A 441 -8.11 -17.98 -24.18
CA PRO A 441 -6.67 -17.98 -24.43
C PRO A 441 -6.23 -16.82 -25.37
N PRO A 442 -5.07 -16.17 -25.12
CA PRO A 442 -4.20 -16.34 -23.97
C PRO A 442 -4.85 -15.83 -22.67
N CYS A 443 -4.79 -16.64 -21.63
CA CYS A 443 -5.44 -16.38 -20.35
C CYS A 443 -4.58 -15.42 -19.52
N SER A 444 -5.03 -14.16 -19.38
CA SER A 444 -4.27 -13.13 -18.67
C SER A 444 -4.31 -13.33 -17.16
N PHE A 445 -3.37 -14.14 -16.67
CA PHE A 445 -3.17 -14.52 -15.27
C PHE A 445 -2.15 -13.59 -14.59
N SER A 446 -2.55 -13.00 -13.47
CA SER A 446 -1.72 -12.16 -12.59
C SER A 446 -2.43 -12.00 -11.23
N PRO A 447 -2.53 -13.07 -10.42
CA PRO A 447 -3.08 -12.99 -9.05
C PRO A 447 -2.27 -12.04 -8.16
N THR A 448 -2.78 -11.77 -6.96
CA THR A 448 -2.04 -11.04 -5.91
C THR A 448 -0.99 -11.93 -5.25
N HIS A 449 -1.36 -13.17 -4.94
CA HIS A 449 -0.42 -14.22 -4.51
C HIS A 449 -0.69 -15.56 -5.19
N ALA A 450 0.38 -16.30 -5.46
CA ALA A 450 0.38 -17.67 -5.98
C ALA A 450 1.51 -18.51 -5.35
N ARG A 451 1.11 -19.57 -4.63
CA ARG A 451 2.03 -20.55 -4.03
C ARG A 451 1.71 -21.97 -4.50
N ALA A 452 2.71 -22.84 -4.52
CA ALA A 452 2.56 -24.24 -4.92
C ALA A 452 3.49 -25.14 -4.08
N SER A 453 3.02 -26.34 -3.71
CA SER A 453 3.86 -27.32 -3.03
C SER A 453 4.95 -27.88 -3.96
N ALA A 454 6.07 -28.33 -3.40
CA ALA A 454 7.22 -28.79 -4.18
C ALA A 454 6.95 -30.03 -5.06
N ASP A 455 5.94 -30.83 -4.69
CA ASP A 455 5.44 -31.97 -5.47
C ASP A 455 4.33 -31.58 -6.46
N GLY A 456 3.83 -30.35 -6.40
CA GLY A 456 2.74 -29.82 -7.23
C GLY A 456 1.34 -30.32 -6.89
N THR A 457 1.15 -31.04 -5.78
CA THR A 457 -0.17 -31.60 -5.39
C THR A 457 -1.11 -30.59 -4.74
N ALA A 458 -0.56 -29.54 -4.11
CA ALA A 458 -1.29 -28.42 -3.55
C ALA A 458 -0.90 -27.09 -4.22
N ALA A 459 -1.87 -26.20 -4.35
CA ALA A 459 -1.63 -24.81 -4.73
C ALA A 459 -2.55 -23.85 -3.96
N PHE A 460 -2.11 -22.60 -3.82
CA PHE A 460 -2.85 -21.50 -3.21
C PHE A 460 -2.88 -20.30 -4.15
N ILE A 461 -4.06 -19.69 -4.31
CA ILE A 461 -4.25 -18.45 -5.07
C ILE A 461 -5.07 -17.46 -4.23
N LEU A 462 -4.53 -16.24 -4.11
CA LEU A 462 -5.25 -15.06 -3.62
C LEU A 462 -5.25 -13.98 -4.70
N ASN A 463 -6.42 -13.48 -5.05
CA ASN A 463 -6.61 -12.40 -6.02
C ASN A 463 -7.53 -11.33 -5.45
N ILE A 464 -6.98 -10.15 -5.13
CA ILE A 464 -7.70 -9.03 -4.53
C ILE A 464 -8.26 -8.14 -5.65
N GLY A 465 -9.57 -8.26 -5.91
CA GLY A 465 -10.30 -7.39 -6.83
C GLY A 465 -10.87 -6.14 -6.16
N TYR A 466 -11.38 -5.19 -6.96
CA TYR A 466 -11.87 -3.89 -6.50
C TYR A 466 -13.09 -3.93 -5.54
N LYS A 467 -13.79 -5.07 -5.44
CA LYS A 467 -14.96 -5.26 -4.56
C LYS A 467 -15.00 -6.61 -3.85
N GLU A 468 -14.42 -7.62 -4.46
CA GLU A 468 -14.39 -8.99 -3.99
C GLU A 468 -12.99 -9.56 -4.21
N GLN A 469 -12.63 -10.53 -3.37
CA GLN A 469 -11.44 -11.34 -3.55
C GLN A 469 -11.80 -12.80 -3.85
N THR A 470 -10.92 -13.46 -4.59
CA THR A 470 -10.89 -14.91 -4.76
C THR A 470 -9.77 -15.44 -3.89
N VAL A 471 -10.06 -16.40 -3.02
CA VAL A 471 -9.09 -17.05 -2.13
C VAL A 471 -9.36 -18.55 -2.19
N CYS A 472 -8.43 -19.32 -2.74
CA CYS A 472 -8.62 -20.72 -3.09
C CYS A 472 -7.38 -21.55 -2.79
N PHE A 473 -7.60 -22.72 -2.19
CA PHE A 473 -6.66 -23.83 -2.15
C PHE A 473 -7.06 -24.86 -3.21
N PHE A 474 -6.11 -25.62 -3.75
CA PHE A 474 -6.37 -26.59 -4.82
C PHE A 474 -5.82 -27.97 -4.46
N ASP A 475 -6.64 -28.99 -4.65
CA ASP A 475 -6.26 -30.39 -4.75
C ASP A 475 -5.92 -30.66 -6.21
N MET A 476 -4.65 -30.44 -6.57
CA MET A 476 -4.16 -30.51 -7.94
C MET A 476 -4.11 -31.94 -8.47
N ALA A 477 -4.08 -32.94 -7.57
CA ALA A 477 -4.06 -34.36 -7.91
C ALA A 477 -5.46 -34.93 -8.20
N ASN A 478 -6.50 -34.50 -7.47
CA ASN A 478 -7.87 -35.01 -7.64
C ASN A 478 -8.83 -34.00 -8.31
N ASN A 479 -8.32 -32.93 -8.91
CA ASN A 479 -9.09 -31.88 -9.59
C ASN A 479 -10.19 -31.27 -8.69
N LYS A 480 -9.81 -30.67 -7.55
CA LYS A 480 -10.74 -29.93 -6.68
C LYS A 480 -10.21 -28.55 -6.32
N THR A 481 -11.13 -27.62 -6.09
CA THR A 481 -10.86 -26.32 -5.47
C THR A 481 -11.56 -26.23 -4.12
N HIS A 482 -10.84 -25.82 -3.09
CA HIS A 482 -11.30 -25.64 -1.73
C HIS A 482 -11.34 -24.14 -1.39
N THR A 483 -12.48 -23.66 -0.90
CA THR A 483 -12.68 -22.28 -0.45
C THR A 483 -13.83 -22.25 0.55
N SER A 484 -13.88 -21.23 1.41
CA SER A 484 -14.94 -21.07 2.41
C SER A 484 -15.42 -19.61 2.49
N THR A 485 -16.56 -19.38 3.14
CA THR A 485 -17.11 -18.02 3.36
C THR A 485 -16.14 -17.21 4.22
N GLU A 486 -15.57 -17.86 5.23
CA GLU A 486 -14.65 -17.32 6.22
C GLU A 486 -13.31 -16.94 5.56
N LEU A 487 -12.75 -17.83 4.72
CA LEU A 487 -11.51 -17.58 3.98
C LEU A 487 -11.65 -16.40 2.99
N ARG A 488 -12.83 -16.25 2.36
CA ARG A 488 -13.15 -15.11 1.48
C ARG A 488 -13.52 -13.83 2.22
N ALA A 489 -13.90 -13.91 3.51
CA ALA A 489 -14.20 -12.74 4.34
C ALA A 489 -12.94 -12.17 5.02
N ALA A 490 -11.99 -13.03 5.40
CA ALA A 490 -10.71 -12.65 5.98
C ALA A 490 -9.87 -11.77 5.02
N ARG A 491 -9.13 -10.81 5.55
CA ARG A 491 -8.29 -9.85 4.80
C ARG A 491 -6.84 -9.91 5.25
N ASN A 492 -5.95 -9.25 4.49
CA ASN A 492 -4.53 -9.05 4.82
C ASN A 492 -3.84 -10.38 5.21
N HIS A 493 -4.09 -11.43 4.42
CA HIS A 493 -3.63 -12.79 4.69
C HIS A 493 -2.11 -12.84 4.83
N THR A 494 -1.64 -13.44 5.93
CA THR A 494 -0.22 -13.56 6.28
C THR A 494 0.11 -15.01 6.55
N TRP A 495 1.13 -15.51 5.85
CA TRP A 495 1.70 -16.83 6.09
C TRP A 495 2.55 -16.79 7.36
N VAL A 496 2.19 -17.61 8.34
CA VAL A 496 2.99 -17.80 9.56
C VAL A 496 3.88 -19.03 9.41
N PHE A 497 3.26 -20.15 9.03
CA PHE A 497 3.88 -21.46 8.81
C PHE A 497 3.46 -22.01 7.46
N ASP A 498 4.15 -23.04 6.96
CA ASP A 498 3.83 -23.68 5.67
C ASP A 498 2.41 -24.32 5.65
N ASP A 499 1.86 -24.56 6.84
CA ASP A 499 0.54 -25.13 7.15
C ASP A 499 -0.39 -24.17 7.94
N LEU A 500 -0.04 -22.88 8.09
CA LEU A 500 -0.84 -21.89 8.82
C LEU A 500 -0.90 -20.52 8.12
N LEU A 501 -2.10 -20.17 7.64
CA LEU A 501 -2.42 -18.88 7.02
C LEU A 501 -3.39 -18.11 7.93
N VAL A 502 -3.02 -16.90 8.36
CA VAL A 502 -3.85 -16.06 9.25
C VAL A 502 -4.36 -14.84 8.50
N GLY A 503 -5.59 -14.41 8.76
CA GLY A 503 -6.16 -13.18 8.22
C GLY A 503 -7.03 -12.44 9.23
N LEU A 504 -7.37 -11.20 8.91
CA LEU A 504 -8.16 -10.28 9.73
C LEU A 504 -9.64 -10.28 9.35
N THR A 505 -10.52 -10.19 10.34
CA THR A 505 -11.96 -9.94 10.20
C THR A 505 -12.34 -8.67 10.94
N ASP A 506 -13.59 -8.22 10.81
CA ASP A 506 -14.12 -7.11 11.62
C ASP A 506 -14.24 -7.46 13.13
N GLU A 507 -14.02 -8.73 13.50
CA GLU A 507 -14.10 -9.25 14.88
C GLU A 507 -12.71 -9.55 15.51
N GLY A 508 -11.64 -9.61 14.70
CA GLY A 508 -10.28 -9.94 15.15
C GLY A 508 -9.48 -10.75 14.12
N LEU A 509 -8.82 -11.83 14.56
CA LEU A 509 -8.11 -12.78 13.70
C LEU A 509 -8.90 -14.05 13.44
N ILE A 510 -8.67 -14.65 12.27
CA ILE A 510 -9.04 -16.02 11.92
C ILE A 510 -7.85 -16.72 11.25
N ALA A 511 -7.58 -17.95 11.67
CA ALA A 511 -6.51 -18.77 11.12
C ALA A 511 -7.06 -19.98 10.36
N PHE A 512 -6.36 -20.35 9.30
CA PHE A 512 -6.67 -21.45 8.41
C PHE A 512 -5.50 -22.43 8.38
N THR A 513 -5.79 -23.72 8.29
CA THR A 513 -4.81 -24.81 8.25
C THR A 513 -5.40 -25.98 7.44
N PRO A 514 -4.59 -26.94 6.96
CA PRO A 514 -5.10 -28.13 6.28
C PRO A 514 -6.21 -28.86 7.06
N THR A 515 -7.24 -29.31 6.35
CA THR A 515 -8.32 -30.12 6.94
C THR A 515 -7.76 -31.44 7.48
N SER A 516 -8.02 -31.74 8.76
CA SER A 516 -7.68 -33.05 9.34
C SER A 516 -8.55 -34.15 8.73
N SER A 517 -7.92 -35.27 8.35
CA SER A 517 -8.59 -36.52 7.93
C SER A 517 -9.18 -37.30 9.10
#